data_AF-A0A9E5T089-F1
#
_entry.id   AF-A0A9E5T089-F1
#
_cell.length_a   1.000
_cell.length_b   1.000
_cell.length_c   1.000
_cell.angle_alpha   90.00
_cell.angle_beta   90.00
_cell.angle_gamma   90.00
#
_symmetry.space_group_name_H-M   'P 1'
#
loop_
_entity.id
_entity.type
_entity.pdbx_description
1 polymer ?
#
loop_
_entity_poly.entity_id
_entity_poly.type
_entity_poly.pdbx_seq_one_letter_code
_entity_poly.pdbx_strand_id
1 'polypeptide(L)' 'RNPNPSEREIKEALAGNICICGTYPRHSTAIMEAAVKMASGG' A
#
# COMPACT_ATOMS: atom_id res chain seq x y z
N ARG A 1 -0.29 -6.85 8.20
CA ARG A 1 0.23 -6.37 9.50
C ARG A 1 1.76 -6.36 9.44
N ASN A 2 2.33 -5.59 8.50
CA ASN A 2 3.77 -5.41 8.29
C ASN A 2 4.01 -3.90 8.20
N PRO A 3 4.80 -3.27 9.10
CA PRO A 3 5.03 -1.83 9.12
C PRO A 3 5.98 -1.34 8.01
N ASN A 4 6.71 -2.24 7.35
CA ASN A 4 7.55 -1.92 6.20
C ASN A 4 7.30 -2.93 5.07
N PRO A 5 6.13 -2.86 4.41
CA PRO A 5 5.78 -3.81 3.36
C PRO A 5 6.52 -3.50 2.06
N SER A 6 6.95 -4.55 1.37
CA SER A 6 7.43 -4.44 -0.01
C SER A 6 6.28 -4.21 -0.99
N GLU A 7 6.60 -3.67 -2.18
CA GLU A 7 5.58 -3.43 -3.22
C GLU A 7 4.82 -4.71 -3.60
N ARG A 8 5.50 -5.87 -3.62
CA ARG A 8 4.88 -7.17 -3.89
C ARG A 8 3.87 -7.55 -2.81
N GLU A 9 4.23 -7.42 -1.54
CA GLU A 9 3.31 -7.70 -0.42
C GLU A 9 2.08 -6.78 -0.45
N ILE A 10 2.24 -5.52 -0.86
CA ILE A 10 1.13 -4.59 -1.02
C ILE A 10 0.19 -5.06 -2.14
N LYS A 11 0.73 -5.45 -3.30
CA LYS A 11 -0.07 -5.97 -4.42
C LYS A 11 -0.83 -7.24 -4.05
N GLU A 12 -0.18 -8.17 -3.36
CA GLU A 12 -0.80 -9.39 -2.84
C GLU A 12 -1.94 -9.06 -1.86
N ALA A 13 -1.73 -8.09 -0.95
CA ALA A 13 -2.77 -7.63 -0.03
C ALA A 13 -3.94 -6.91 -0.73
N LEU A 14 -3.68 -6.23 -1.85
CA LEU A 14 -4.68 -5.53 -2.64
C LEU A 14 -5.45 -6.44 -3.61
N ALA A 15 -4.98 -7.67 -3.87
CA ALA A 15 -5.56 -8.58 -4.86
C ALA A 15 -7.05 -8.92 -4.62
N GLY A 16 -7.53 -8.82 -3.37
CA GLY A 16 -8.94 -9.02 -3.01
C GLY A 16 -9.81 -7.75 -3.01
N ASN A 17 -9.24 -6.57 -3.27
CA ASN A 17 -9.93 -5.29 -3.15
C ASN A 17 -10.09 -4.65 -4.52
N ILE A 18 -11.29 -4.65 -5.10
CA ILE A 18 -11.56 -4.12 -6.45
C ILE A 18 -11.55 -2.58 -6.47
N CYS A 19 -10.77 -2.00 -7.38
CA CYS A 19 -10.80 -0.58 -7.72
C CYS A 19 -11.29 -0.39 -9.16
N ILE A 20 -12.52 0.11 -9.31
CA ILE A 20 -13.15 0.35 -10.63
C ILE A 20 -12.48 1.47 -11.45
N CYS A 21 -11.71 2.33 -10.78
CA CYS A 21 -11.02 3.45 -11.39
C CYS A 21 -9.73 3.03 -12.11
N GLY A 22 -9.23 1.82 -11.87
CA GLY A 22 -7.97 1.32 -12.44
C GLY A 22 -6.69 1.87 -11.79
N THR A 23 -6.79 2.45 -10.58
CA THR A 23 -5.68 3.20 -9.95
C THR A 23 -4.71 2.36 -9.10
N TYR A 24 -4.71 1.03 -9.24
CA TYR A 24 -3.82 0.14 -8.48
C TYR A 24 -2.34 0.51 -8.49
N PRO A 25 -1.74 0.97 -9.61
CA PRO A 25 -0.33 1.36 -9.60
C PRO A 25 -0.03 2.50 -8.61
N ARG A 26 -1.02 3.36 -8.31
CA ARG A 26 -0.87 4.48 -7.36
C ARG A 26 -1.13 4.06 -5.92
N HIS A 27 -1.87 2.97 -5.70
CA HIS A 27 -2.16 2.48 -4.35
C HIS A 27 -0.91 1.96 -3.64
N SER A 28 -0.02 1.25 -4.35
CA SER A 28 1.23 0.78 -3.75
C SER A 28 2.10 1.94 -3.26
N THR A 29 2.25 3.01 -4.06
CA THR A 29 2.98 4.22 -3.66
C THR A 29 2.38 4.87 -2.42
N ALA A 30 1.05 5.09 -2.41
CA ALA A 30 0.39 5.73 -1.28
C ALA A 30 0.52 4.92 0.03
N ILE A 31 0.47 3.59 -0.06
CA ILE A 31 0.64 2.71 1.10
C ILE A 31 2.09 2.74 1.61
N MET A 32 3.09 2.77 0.72
CA MET A 32 4.49 2.94 1.12
C MET A 32 4.72 4.28 1.81
N GLU A 33 4.18 5.38 1.28
CA GLU A 33 4.25 6.70 1.91
C GLU A 33 3.57 6.72 3.29
N ALA A 34 2.40 6.08 3.40
CA ALA A 34 1.69 5.96 4.67
C ALA A 34 2.49 5.15 5.69
N ALA A 35 3.12 4.05 5.28
CA ALA A 35 3.98 3.25 6.16
C ALA A 35 5.14 4.08 6.74
N VAL A 36 5.79 4.91 5.91
CA VAL A 36 6.84 5.84 6.36
C VAL A 36 6.29 6.85 7.36
N LYS A 37 5.14 7.48 7.06
CA LYS A 37 4.52 8.47 7.96
C LYS A 37 4.09 7.87 9.30
N MET A 38 3.54 6.66 9.28
CA MET A 38 3.15 5.94 10.50
C MET A 38 4.36 5.56 11.34
N ALA A 39 5.51 5.23 10.72
CA ALA A 39 6.75 4.97 11.43
C ALA A 39 7.34 6.25 12.08
N SER A 40 7.13 7.42 11.49
CA SER A 40 7.59 8.71 12.03
C SER A 40 6.67 9.32 13.10
N GLY A 41 5.66 8.60 13.58
CA GLY A 41 4.76 9.09 14.64
C GLY A 41 3.74 10.13 14.15
N GLY A 42 3.09 9.82 13.02
CA GLY A 42 2.18 10.69 12.27
C GLY A 42 1.15 11.49 13.05
#